data_AF-A0AA38HPR9-F1
#
_entry.id   AF-A0AA38HPR9-F1
#
_cell.length_a   1.000
_cell.length_b   1.000
_cell.length_c   1.000
_cell.angle_alpha   90.00
_cell.angle_beta   90.00
_cell.angle_gamma   90.00
#
_symmetry.space_group_name_H-M   'P 1'
#
loop_
_entity.id
_entity.type
_entity.pdbx_description
1 polymer ?
#
loop_
_entity_poly.entity_id
_entity_poly.type
_entity_poly.pdbx_seq_one_letter_code
_entity_poly.pdbx_strand_id
1 'polypeptide(L)'
;MASYNSALRKTIKWYRKVAIEVLFGTTMVNAYYLYKKINNSKMVITEFREQVIEKMMFTDENQEEDKTSIENNLPKKKKKTEHKLERKEGLAHKIRKYCVRSYKKK
;
A
#
# COMPACT_ATOMS: atom_id res chain seq x y z
N MET A 1 4.46 11.71 -17.38
CA MET A 1 5.07 11.49 -16.03
C MET A 1 4.20 10.64 -15.10
N ALA A 2 2.87 10.79 -15.09
CA ALA A 2 2.00 10.06 -14.16
C ALA A 2 1.87 8.54 -14.43
N SER A 3 1.93 8.10 -15.70
CA SER A 3 1.78 6.68 -16.08
C SER A 3 2.91 5.78 -15.56
N TYR A 4 4.14 6.29 -15.48
CA TYR A 4 5.32 5.52 -15.03
C TYR A 4 5.38 5.35 -13.50
N ASN A 5 4.62 6.14 -12.75
CA ASN A 5 4.58 6.09 -11.29
C ASN A 5 3.18 6.48 -10.81
N SER A 6 2.20 5.63 -11.13
CA SER A 6 0.82 5.83 -10.69
C SER A 6 0.62 5.22 -9.30
N ALA A 7 0.09 6.03 -8.39
CA ALA A 7 -0.36 5.59 -7.07
C ALA A 7 -1.75 4.90 -7.12
N LEU A 8 -2.35 4.77 -8.31
CA LEU A 8 -3.67 4.20 -8.46
C LEU A 8 -3.69 2.72 -8.03
N ARG A 9 -4.76 2.36 -7.32
CA ARG A 9 -5.02 0.99 -6.86
C ARG A 9 -6.45 0.58 -7.24
N LYS A 10 -6.70 -0.73 -7.24
CA LYS A 10 -8.04 -1.27 -7.49
C LYS A 10 -9.00 -0.74 -6.42
N THR A 11 -9.95 0.09 -6.82
CA THR A 11 -10.99 0.64 -5.95
C THR A 11 -12.31 0.73 -6.69
N ILE A 12 -13.41 0.44 -6.00
CA ILE A 12 -14.78 0.53 -6.52
C ILE A 12 -15.20 2.00 -6.68
N LYS A 13 -14.77 2.87 -5.76
CA LYS A 13 -15.26 4.25 -5.68
C LYS A 13 -14.43 5.16 -6.60
N TRP A 14 -15.07 5.69 -7.65
CA TRP A 14 -14.40 6.48 -8.69
C TRP A 14 -13.72 7.74 -8.14
N TYR A 15 -14.34 8.43 -7.17
CA TYR A 15 -13.80 9.68 -6.61
C TYR A 15 -12.46 9.47 -5.89
N ARG A 16 -12.23 8.28 -5.32
CA ARG A 16 -10.93 7.94 -4.70
C ARG A 16 -9.83 7.87 -5.75
N LYS A 17 -10.15 7.39 -6.95
CA LYS A 17 -9.19 7.37 -8.08
C LYS A 17 -8.78 8.78 -8.46
N VAL A 18 -9.77 9.68 -8.57
CA VAL A 18 -9.55 11.09 -8.90
C VAL A 18 -8.70 11.77 -7.84
N ALA A 19 -9.04 11.61 -6.56
CA ALA A 19 -8.27 12.20 -5.46
C ALA A 19 -6.81 11.75 -5.46
N ILE A 20 -6.55 10.45 -5.67
CA ILE A 20 -5.18 9.89 -5.72
C ILE A 20 -4.40 10.46 -6.91
N GLU A 21 -5.01 10.53 -8.10
CA GLU A 21 -4.34 11.08 -9.29
C GLU A 21 -4.05 12.57 -9.16
N VAL A 22 -4.96 13.33 -8.53
CA VAL A 22 -4.71 14.74 -8.24
C VAL A 22 -3.57 14.89 -7.23
N LEU A 23 -3.63 14.19 -6.09
CA LEU A 23 -2.69 14.33 -4.97
C LEU A 23 -1.29 13.74 -5.21
N PHE A 24 -1.14 12.74 -6.07
CA PHE A 24 0.17 12.11 -6.29
C PHE A 24 0.64 12.24 -7.74
N GLY A 25 -0.28 12.37 -8.68
CA GLY A 25 0.05 12.62 -10.09
C GLY A 25 0.35 14.09 -10.34
N THR A 26 -0.64 14.96 -10.11
CA THR A 26 -0.54 16.38 -10.53
C THR A 26 0.25 17.25 -9.55
N THR A 27 -0.07 17.22 -8.26
CA THR A 27 0.59 18.06 -7.25
C THR A 27 2.07 17.71 -7.11
N MET A 28 2.44 16.43 -7.12
CA MET A 28 3.83 15.99 -6.96
C MET A 28 4.72 16.47 -8.11
N VAL A 29 4.21 16.41 -9.34
CA VAL A 29 4.94 16.92 -10.52
C VAL A 29 5.06 18.44 -10.45
N ASN A 30 3.99 19.15 -10.10
CA ASN A 30 4.01 20.60 -9.95
C ASN A 30 4.99 21.06 -8.85
N ALA A 31 4.98 20.37 -7.70
CA ALA A 31 5.90 20.63 -6.60
C ALA A 31 7.37 20.39 -7.01
N TYR A 32 7.63 19.31 -7.76
CA TYR A 32 8.96 19.04 -8.31
C TYR A 32 9.44 20.15 -9.26
N TYR A 33 8.58 20.63 -10.17
CA TYR A 33 8.93 21.75 -11.05
C TYR A 33 9.21 23.03 -10.27
N LEU A 34 8.39 23.32 -9.25
CA LEU A 34 8.60 24.49 -8.39
C LEU A 34 9.93 24.39 -7.62
N TYR A 35 10.21 23.23 -7.02
CA TYR A 35 11.45 22.96 -6.31
C TYR A 35 12.68 23.13 -7.21
N LYS A 36 12.60 22.60 -8.44
CA LYS A 36 13.65 22.73 -9.44
C LYS A 36 13.90 24.19 -9.83
N LYS A 37 12.83 24.97 -9.99
CA LYS A 37 12.90 26.38 -10.34
C LYS A 37 13.53 27.22 -9.23
N ILE A 38 13.20 26.93 -7.96
CA ILE A 38 13.70 27.70 -6.81
C ILE A 38 15.17 27.35 -6.51
N ASN A 39 15.50 26.06 -6.48
CA ASN A 39 16.82 25.59 -6.04
C ASN A 39 17.85 25.44 -7.18
N ASN A 40 17.46 25.72 -8.44
CA ASN A 40 18.27 25.47 -9.65
C ASN A 40 18.92 24.07 -9.69
N SER A 41 18.27 23.09 -9.07
CA SER A 41 18.80 21.75 -8.88
C SER A 41 18.62 20.90 -10.14
N LYS A 42 19.55 19.97 -10.38
CA LYS A 42 19.47 18.96 -11.45
C LYS A 42 18.91 17.61 -10.96
N MET A 43 18.34 17.57 -9.76
CA MET A 43 17.76 16.38 -9.15
C MET A 43 16.75 15.67 -10.06
N VAL A 44 16.74 14.33 -10.02
CA VAL A 44 15.79 13.50 -10.77
C VAL A 44 14.45 13.43 -10.02
N ILE A 45 13.33 13.32 -10.76
CA ILE A 45 12.00 13.25 -10.15
C ILE A 45 11.81 12.06 -9.19
N THR A 46 12.57 10.97 -9.36
CA THR A 46 12.56 9.80 -8.46
C THR A 46 13.17 10.14 -7.11
N GLU A 47 14.34 10.77 -7.11
CA GLU A 47 15.04 11.22 -5.90
C GLU A 47 14.19 12.23 -5.13
N PHE A 48 13.55 13.16 -5.85
CA PHE A 48 12.63 14.12 -5.23
C PHE A 48 11.47 13.40 -4.51
N ARG A 49 10.92 12.35 -5.12
CA ARG A 49 9.83 11.57 -4.50
C ARG A 49 10.30 10.81 -3.26
N GLU A 50 11.48 10.21 -3.32
CA GLU A 50 12.09 9.52 -2.19
C GLU A 50 12.28 10.48 -1.01
N GLN A 51 12.85 11.65 -1.23
CA GLN A 51 13.03 12.67 -0.19
C GLN A 51 11.72 13.14 0.44
N VAL A 52 10.66 13.31 -0.37
CA VAL A 52 9.34 13.68 0.15
C VAL A 52 8.77 12.56 1.01
N ILE A 53 8.88 11.30 0.57
CA ILE A 53 8.40 10.15 1.34
C ILE A 53 9.20 10.00 2.64
N GLU A 54 10.51 10.13 2.56
CA GLU A 54 11.41 10.05 3.71
C GLU A 54 11.04 11.08 4.77
N LYS A 55 10.86 12.35 4.39
CA LYS A 55 10.41 13.40 5.32
C LYS A 55 8.99 13.20 5.85
N MET A 56 8.12 12.54 5.10
CA MET A 56 6.76 12.23 5.55
C MET A 56 6.70 11.04 6.52
N MET A 57 7.61 10.07 6.38
CA MET A 57 7.63 8.85 7.17
C MET A 57 8.54 8.97 8.40
N PHE A 58 9.64 9.71 8.29
CA PHE A 58 10.63 9.90 9.34
C PHE A 58 10.68 11.38 9.70
N THR A 59 9.80 11.78 10.62
CA THR A 59 9.89 13.07 11.31
C THR A 59 11.07 13.07 12.28
N ASP A 60 11.69 14.23 12.49
CA ASP A 60 12.88 14.38 13.34
C ASP A 60 12.68 13.86 14.78
N GLU A 61 11.43 13.81 15.26
CA GLU A 61 11.05 13.21 16.55
C GLU A 61 11.37 11.70 16.64
N ASN A 62 11.36 10.98 15.51
CA ASN A 62 11.67 9.54 15.47
C ASN A 62 13.18 9.26 15.34
N GLN A 63 14.02 10.27 15.05
CA GLN A 63 15.46 10.06 14.87
C GLN A 63 16.25 10.01 16.20
N GLU A 64 15.67 10.46 17.30
CA GLU A 64 16.30 10.38 18.62
C GLU A 64 16.15 9.00 19.28
N GLU A 65 15.16 8.19 18.89
CA GLU A 65 14.92 6.86 19.47
C GLU A 65 15.78 5.74 18.84
N ASP A 66 16.33 5.96 17.64
CA ASP A 66 16.99 4.92 16.85
C ASP A 66 18.51 4.79 17.07
N LYS A 67 19.13 5.62 17.93
CA LYS A 67 20.57 5.48 18.26
C LYS A 67 20.87 4.62 19.49
N THR A 68 19.87 4.17 20.24
CA THR A 68 20.09 3.45 21.52
C THR A 68 19.29 2.15 21.71
N SER A 69 18.62 1.61 20.68
CA SER A 69 17.88 0.36 20.86
C SER A 69 17.83 -0.56 19.62
N ILE A 70 18.99 -0.79 19.01
CA ILE A 70 19.21 -2.01 18.22
C ILE A 70 19.42 -3.16 19.21
N GLU A 71 18.33 -3.65 19.80
CA GLU A 71 18.13 -5.03 20.27
C GLU A 71 16.86 -5.05 21.11
N ASN A 72 15.93 -5.95 20.76
CA ASN A 72 14.75 -6.33 21.54
C ASN A 72 13.55 -5.39 21.44
N ASN A 73 12.87 -5.30 20.28
CA ASN A 73 11.40 -5.17 20.22
C ASN A 73 10.84 -5.33 18.78
N LEU A 74 11.30 -6.33 18.02
CA LEU A 74 10.51 -6.74 16.85
C LEU A 74 9.24 -7.46 17.35
N PRO A 75 8.01 -7.03 16.95
CA PRO A 75 6.82 -7.82 17.23
C PRO A 75 7.03 -9.20 16.60
N LYS A 76 7.04 -10.25 17.44
CA LYS A 76 7.27 -11.64 17.02
C LYS A 76 6.46 -11.90 15.76
N LYS A 77 7.16 -12.11 14.64
CA LYS A 77 6.55 -12.37 13.32
C LYS A 77 5.51 -13.47 13.52
N LYS A 78 4.22 -13.15 13.42
CA LYS A 78 3.15 -14.15 13.56
C LYS A 78 3.50 -15.27 12.60
N LYS A 79 3.63 -16.51 13.10
CA LYS A 79 3.91 -17.68 12.27
C LYS A 79 2.94 -17.63 11.08
N LYS A 80 3.45 -17.65 9.86
CA LYS A 80 2.59 -17.72 8.67
C LYS A 80 1.73 -18.97 8.85
N THR A 81 0.41 -18.81 8.90
CA THR A 81 -0.49 -19.96 8.85
C THR A 81 -0.28 -20.65 7.52
N GLU A 82 0.30 -21.85 7.56
CA GLU A 82 0.39 -22.71 6.39
C GLU A 82 -1.02 -23.16 6.02
N HIS A 83 -1.56 -22.63 4.94
CA HIS A 83 -2.83 -23.09 4.40
C HIS A 83 -2.57 -24.41 3.65
N LYS A 84 -3.00 -25.53 4.22
CA LYS A 84 -3.02 -26.83 3.54
C LYS A 84 -4.38 -27.03 2.88
N LEU A 85 -4.36 -27.32 1.57
CA LEU A 85 -5.54 -27.73 0.82
C LEU A 85 -5.74 -29.23 1.01
N GLU A 86 -6.55 -29.61 1.98
CA GLU A 86 -6.92 -31.01 2.20
C GLU A 86 -8.19 -31.36 1.44
N ARG A 87 -8.12 -32.42 0.63
CA ARG A 87 -9.31 -32.99 -0.02
C ARG A 87 -10.09 -33.75 1.04
N LYS A 88 -11.32 -33.32 1.32
CA LYS A 88 -12.22 -34.07 2.19
C LYS A 88 -12.64 -35.38 1.52
N GLU A 89 -12.58 -36.46 2.26
CA GLU A 89 -12.94 -37.81 1.79
C GLU A 89 -14.46 -37.96 1.67
N GLY A 90 -14.90 -38.54 0.54
CA GLY A 90 -16.30 -38.89 0.25
C GLY A 90 -16.93 -38.10 -0.91
N LEU A 91 -18.24 -38.33 -1.14
CA LEU A 91 -18.97 -37.66 -2.20
C LEU A 91 -19.15 -36.15 -1.90
N ALA A 92 -18.73 -35.30 -2.85
CA ALA A 92 -18.72 -33.85 -2.70
C ALA A 92 -20.05 -33.25 -2.24
N HIS A 93 -21.18 -33.78 -2.73
CA HIS A 93 -22.52 -33.34 -2.35
C HIS A 93 -22.89 -33.62 -0.88
N LYS A 94 -22.32 -34.67 -0.26
CA LYS A 94 -22.56 -34.97 1.16
C LYS A 94 -21.71 -34.10 2.10
N ILE A 95 -20.55 -33.66 1.62
CA ILE A 95 -19.54 -32.97 2.42
C ILE A 95 -19.69 -31.44 2.35
N ARG A 96 -20.08 -30.91 1.19
CA ARG A 96 -20.26 -29.46 0.99
C ARG A 96 -21.51 -29.01 1.74
N LYS A 97 -21.36 -28.02 2.62
CA LYS A 97 -22.51 -27.32 3.21
C LYS A 97 -23.08 -26.40 2.13
N TYR A 98 -24.30 -26.69 1.69
CA TYR A 98 -25.05 -25.80 0.82
C TYR A 98 -25.87 -24.83 1.67
N CYS A 99 -26.00 -23.58 1.22
CA CYS A 99 -26.95 -22.67 1.84
C CYS A 99 -28.37 -23.19 1.56
N VAL A 100 -28.98 -23.84 2.56
CA VAL A 100 -30.33 -24.45 2.44
C VAL A 100 -31.37 -23.40 2.01
N ARG A 101 -31.18 -22.13 2.42
CA ARG A 101 -32.04 -21.00 2.00
C ARG A 101 -31.99 -20.72 0.50
N SER A 102 -30.87 -20.99 -0.18
CA SER A 102 -30.71 -20.75 -1.63
C SER A 102 -31.41 -21.79 -2.51
N TYR A 103 -31.79 -22.94 -1.96
CA TYR A 103 -32.39 -24.05 -2.70
C TYR A 103 -33.83 -24.37 -2.31
N LYS A 104 -34.42 -23.63 -1.36
CA LYS A 104 -35.87 -23.69 -1.15
C LYS A 104 -36.55 -23.10 -2.38
N LYS A 105 -37.27 -23.93 -3.13
CA LYS A 105 -38.19 -23.45 -4.18
C LYS A 105 -39.19 -22.49 -3.53
N LYS A 106 -39.39 -21.36 -4.20
CA LYS A 106 -40.40 -20.37 -3.85
C LYS A 106 -41.79 -20.97 -4.01
#